data_AF-A0A151R5N5-F1
#
_entry.id   AF-A0A151R5N5-F1
#
_cell.length_a   1.000
_cell.length_b   1.000
_cell.length_c   1.000
_cell.angle_alpha   90.00
_cell.angle_beta   90.00
_cell.angle_gamma   90.00
#
_symmetry.space_group_name_H-M   'P 1'
#
loop_
_entity.id
_entity.type
_entity.pdbx_description
1 polymer ?
#
loop_
_entity_poly.entity_id
_entity_poly.type
_entity_poly.pdbx_seq_one_letter_code
_entity_poly.pdbx_strand_id
1 'polypeptide(L)'
;MSGEISVGWSFSEVDCFQWLKGIILHKDAIKLSITLWWVWRFRNNMLFNGELWMISVVRRKVTMSIVENSVYNTKRRFWVEQTLWRPPEHLWVRLNTDGSWLSGASAMGMGGVICDWAGMWRGGFSRGALHGDALRAELLALEEGLSFCWEGGFRKVNCDCDCLGAVTLFQDRSTDRDYLHKHYDVIRRIKCIIAREWVVYVSHIPREMNSVAHTLANWGARNIGSNVFWRSPLDFILLPLGRDSMS
;
A
#
# COMPACT_ATOMS: atom_id res chain seq x y z
N MET A 1 68.32 6.67 -13.00
CA MET A 1 67.36 6.79 -11.88
C MET A 1 66.35 7.85 -12.28
N SER A 2 65.33 7.50 -13.07
CA SER A 2 64.03 6.94 -12.64
C SER A 2 63.24 7.90 -11.77
N GLY A 3 62.15 8.43 -12.31
CA GLY A 3 61.20 9.25 -11.58
C GLY A 3 60.07 9.79 -12.47
N GLU A 4 59.43 8.95 -13.28
CA GLU A 4 58.11 9.31 -13.82
C GLU A 4 57.09 9.21 -12.69
N ILE A 5 56.57 10.36 -12.29
CA ILE A 5 55.52 10.50 -11.27
C ILE A 5 54.21 10.05 -11.93
N SER A 6 53.63 8.94 -11.46
CA SER A 6 52.31 8.51 -11.91
C SER A 6 51.27 9.57 -11.54
N VAL A 7 50.68 10.20 -12.54
CA VAL A 7 49.55 11.12 -12.37
C VAL A 7 48.39 10.32 -11.78
N GLY A 8 47.97 10.69 -10.58
CA GLY A 8 46.84 10.09 -9.90
C GLY A 8 45.56 10.27 -10.72
N TRP A 9 44.79 9.20 -10.84
CA TRP A 9 43.48 9.22 -11.49
C TRP A 9 42.55 10.20 -10.76
N SER A 10 42.30 11.35 -11.37
CA SER A 10 41.29 12.31 -10.91
C SER A 10 39.96 11.95 -11.59
N PHE A 11 38.97 11.53 -10.80
CA PHE A 11 37.60 11.31 -11.29
C PHE A 11 36.94 12.67 -11.51
N SER A 12 36.59 13.02 -12.75
CA SER A 12 35.82 14.24 -13.02
C SER A 12 34.33 14.04 -12.67
N GLU A 13 33.57 15.13 -12.47
CA GLU A 13 32.11 15.05 -12.21
C GLU A 13 31.34 14.36 -13.35
N VAL A 14 31.79 14.52 -14.60
CA VAL A 14 31.21 13.86 -15.77
C VAL A 14 31.46 12.35 -15.72
N ASP A 15 32.64 11.94 -15.25
CA ASP A 15 32.97 10.52 -15.03
C ASP A 15 32.14 9.93 -13.90
N CYS A 16 31.88 10.68 -12.82
CA CYS A 16 31.00 10.25 -11.72
C CYS A 16 29.56 10.01 -12.21
N PHE A 17 29.02 10.90 -13.04
CA PHE A 17 27.65 10.75 -13.56
C PHE A 17 27.55 9.56 -14.53
N GLN A 18 28.50 9.41 -15.45
CA GLN A 18 28.52 8.27 -16.38
C GLN A 18 28.75 6.96 -15.65
N TRP A 19 29.62 6.94 -14.65
CA TRP A 19 29.85 5.78 -13.79
C TRP A 19 28.60 5.39 -13.01
N LEU A 20 27.93 6.37 -12.37
CA LEU A 20 26.69 6.13 -11.62
C LEU A 20 25.57 5.65 -12.56
N LYS A 21 25.44 6.26 -13.73
CA LYS A 21 24.48 5.84 -14.76
C LYS A 21 24.77 4.41 -15.24
N GLY A 22 26.04 4.06 -15.45
CA GLY A 22 26.47 2.71 -15.81
C GLY A 22 26.10 1.68 -14.73
N ILE A 23 26.23 2.03 -13.45
CA ILE A 23 25.81 1.19 -12.34
C ILE A 23 24.29 1.01 -12.29
N ILE A 24 23.52 2.10 -12.40
CA ILE A 24 22.06 2.06 -12.29
C ILE A 24 21.43 1.28 -13.45
N LEU A 25 21.96 1.42 -14.66
CA LEU A 25 21.45 0.75 -15.86
C LEU A 25 21.95 -0.69 -16.01
N HIS A 26 22.84 -1.15 -15.13
CA HIS A 26 23.36 -2.50 -15.20
C HIS A 26 22.28 -3.54 -14.87
N LYS A 27 22.27 -4.68 -15.56
CA LYS A 27 21.29 -5.77 -15.34
C LYS A 27 21.27 -6.31 -13.90
N ASP A 28 22.39 -6.15 -13.19
CA ASP A 28 22.56 -6.57 -11.79
C ASP A 28 22.52 -5.40 -10.81
N ALA A 29 22.12 -4.20 -11.24
CA ALA A 29 22.04 -3.00 -10.39
C ALA A 29 21.28 -3.26 -9.09
N ILE A 30 20.15 -3.97 -9.18
CA ILE A 30 19.33 -4.32 -8.01
C ILE A 30 20.08 -5.23 -7.04
N LYS A 31 20.79 -6.24 -7.54
CA LYS A 31 21.60 -7.13 -6.68
C LYS A 31 22.72 -6.34 -6.02
N LEU A 32 23.34 -5.43 -6.76
CA LEU A 32 24.37 -4.54 -6.24
C LEU A 32 23.81 -3.63 -5.14
N SER A 33 22.66 -2.99 -5.35
CA SER A 33 22.00 -2.13 -4.36
C SER A 33 21.62 -2.90 -3.09
N ILE A 34 21.03 -4.09 -3.21
CA ILE A 34 20.70 -4.95 -2.07
C ILE A 34 21.97 -5.33 -1.29
N THR A 35 23.05 -5.65 -2.01
CA THR A 35 24.33 -6.01 -1.41
C THR A 35 24.94 -4.82 -0.68
N LEU A 36 25.00 -3.65 -1.31
CA LEU A 36 25.52 -2.42 -0.72
C LEU A 36 24.74 -2.01 0.53
N TRP A 37 23.42 -2.12 0.50
CA TRP A 37 22.56 -1.88 1.67
C TRP A 37 22.93 -2.84 2.80
N TRP A 38 22.94 -4.16 2.59
CA TRP A 38 23.27 -5.10 3.67
C TRP A 38 24.70 -4.94 4.20
N VAL A 39 25.66 -4.55 3.36
CA VAL A 39 27.03 -4.22 3.78
C VAL A 39 27.06 -2.95 4.63
N TRP A 40 26.36 -1.90 4.23
CA TRP A 40 26.25 -0.67 5.03
C TRP A 40 25.53 -0.93 6.36
N ARG A 41 24.46 -1.75 6.37
CA ARG A 41 23.74 -2.15 7.59
C ARG A 41 24.63 -2.91 8.56
N PHE A 42 25.38 -3.88 8.03
CA PHE A 42 26.34 -4.67 8.78
C PHE A 42 27.36 -3.77 9.46
N ARG A 43 27.95 -2.84 8.70
CA ARG A 43 28.93 -1.88 9.23
C ARG A 43 28.34 -1.01 10.33
N ASN A 44 27.13 -0.49 10.14
CA ASN A 44 26.51 0.39 11.13
C ASN A 44 26.06 -0.35 12.39
N ASN A 45 25.51 -1.55 12.28
CA ASN A 45 25.13 -2.33 13.47
C ASN A 45 26.34 -2.73 14.30
N MET A 46 27.46 -3.08 13.66
CA MET A 46 28.73 -3.36 14.34
C MET A 46 29.26 -2.12 15.09
N LEU A 47 29.12 -0.93 14.51
CA LEU A 47 29.65 0.31 15.08
C LEU A 47 28.76 0.93 16.16
N PHE A 48 27.44 0.92 15.99
CA PHE A 48 26.50 1.65 16.84
C PHE A 48 25.76 0.78 17.85
N ASN A 49 25.56 -0.51 17.54
CA ASN A 49 24.77 -1.42 18.37
C ASN A 49 25.62 -2.53 19.03
N GLY A 50 26.92 -2.61 18.72
CA GLY A 50 27.83 -3.59 19.31
C GLY A 50 27.53 -5.06 18.97
N GLU A 51 26.68 -5.32 17.97
CA GLU A 51 26.28 -6.67 17.59
C GLU A 51 27.34 -7.34 16.71
N LEU A 52 27.85 -8.51 17.11
CA LEU A 52 28.80 -9.29 16.32
C LEU A 52 28.11 -10.09 15.21
N TRP A 53 28.04 -9.52 14.02
CA TRP A 53 27.55 -10.22 12.85
C TRP A 53 28.67 -11.04 12.18
N MET A 54 28.40 -12.30 11.85
CA MET A 54 29.30 -13.08 10.99
C MET A 54 29.05 -12.74 9.51
N ILE A 55 30.11 -12.77 8.69
CA ILE A 55 30.02 -12.56 7.23
C ILE A 55 29.01 -13.55 6.59
N SER A 56 28.94 -14.78 7.13
CA SER A 56 27.96 -15.79 6.71
C SER A 56 26.50 -15.33 6.87
N VAL A 57 26.20 -14.57 7.93
CA VAL A 57 24.85 -13.99 8.19
C VAL A 57 24.53 -12.92 7.14
N VAL A 58 25.49 -12.04 6.83
CA VAL A 58 25.32 -11.01 5.80
C VAL A 58 25.06 -11.64 4.44
N ARG A 59 25.86 -12.66 4.05
CA ARG A 59 25.66 -13.40 2.80
C ARG A 59 24.26 -14.02 2.74
N ARG A 60 23.81 -14.65 3.84
CA ARG A 60 22.46 -15.23 3.93
C ARG A 60 21.38 -14.14 3.76
N LYS A 61 21.53 -12.98 4.40
CA LYS A 61 20.59 -11.85 4.30
C LYS A 61 20.53 -11.28 2.88
N VAL A 62 21.67 -11.11 2.22
CA VAL A 62 21.72 -10.68 0.81
C VAL A 62 20.99 -11.68 -0.09
N THR A 63 21.28 -12.98 0.03
CA THR A 63 20.61 -14.01 -0.77
C THR A 63 19.10 -14.03 -0.53
N MET A 64 18.66 -13.96 0.74
CA MET A 64 17.23 -13.92 1.06
C MET A 64 16.57 -12.68 0.47
N SER A 65 17.15 -11.49 0.60
CA SER A 65 16.58 -10.27 0.02
C SER A 65 16.55 -10.26 -1.50
N ILE A 66 17.49 -10.93 -2.18
CA ILE A 66 17.42 -11.13 -3.64
C ILE A 66 16.23 -12.01 -4.00
N VAL A 67 16.02 -13.10 -3.27
CA VAL A 67 14.88 -14.01 -3.48
C VAL A 67 13.55 -13.31 -3.18
N GLU A 68 13.46 -12.62 -2.04
CA GLU A 68 12.29 -11.82 -1.65
C GLU A 68 11.96 -10.77 -2.70
N ASN A 69 12.97 -10.03 -3.19
CA ASN A 69 12.79 -9.04 -4.25
C ASN A 69 12.36 -9.68 -5.59
N SER A 70 12.85 -10.89 -5.91
CA SER A 70 12.40 -11.63 -7.08
C SER A 70 10.94 -12.04 -6.96
N VAL A 71 10.55 -12.61 -5.81
CA VAL A 71 9.16 -12.98 -5.51
C VAL A 71 8.24 -11.76 -5.53
N TYR A 72 8.68 -10.63 -4.95
CA TYR A 72 7.97 -9.36 -4.98
C TYR A 72 7.77 -8.87 -6.42
N ASN A 73 8.82 -8.87 -7.25
CA ASN A 73 8.72 -8.43 -8.64
C ASN A 73 7.88 -9.38 -9.51
N THR A 74 7.92 -10.68 -9.27
CA THR A 74 7.06 -11.65 -9.96
C THR A 74 5.60 -11.43 -9.59
N LYS A 75 5.28 -11.23 -8.31
CA LYS A 75 3.94 -10.85 -7.87
C LYS A 75 3.53 -9.52 -8.50
N ARG A 76 4.39 -8.50 -8.45
CA ARG A 76 4.14 -7.20 -9.06
C ARG A 76 3.90 -7.30 -10.57
N ARG A 77 4.67 -8.11 -11.31
CA ARG A 77 4.47 -8.33 -12.75
C ARG A 77 3.17 -9.05 -13.04
N PHE A 78 2.84 -10.09 -12.27
CA PHE A 78 1.56 -10.77 -12.36
C PHE A 78 0.39 -9.80 -12.12
N TRP A 79 0.51 -8.92 -11.12
CA TRP A 79 -0.47 -7.85 -10.91
C TRP A 79 -0.47 -6.87 -12.07
N VAL A 80 0.64 -6.26 -12.48
CA VAL A 80 0.73 -5.33 -13.63
C VAL A 80 0.14 -5.94 -14.92
N GLU A 81 0.31 -7.23 -15.15
CA GLU A 81 -0.23 -7.95 -16.30
C GLU A 81 -1.73 -8.27 -16.15
N GLN A 82 -2.21 -8.47 -14.91
CA GLN A 82 -3.64 -8.55 -14.57
C GLN A 82 -4.31 -7.17 -14.39
N THR A 83 -3.52 -6.11 -14.22
CA THR A 83 -3.93 -4.74 -13.91
C THR A 83 -3.59 -3.78 -15.04
N LEU A 84 -3.69 -4.24 -16.30
CA LEU A 84 -4.30 -3.35 -17.28
C LEU A 84 -5.67 -2.99 -16.72
N TRP A 85 -5.76 -1.83 -16.05
CA TRP A 85 -6.97 -1.33 -15.42
C TRP A 85 -8.15 -1.61 -16.35
N ARG A 86 -8.96 -2.61 -15.99
CA ARG A 86 -10.17 -2.90 -16.73
C ARG A 86 -11.23 -2.02 -16.10
N PRO A 87 -11.79 -1.05 -16.84
CA PRO A 87 -12.94 -0.31 -16.37
C PRO A 87 -13.98 -1.34 -15.90
N PRO A 88 -14.54 -1.19 -14.69
CA PRO A 88 -15.69 -1.96 -14.29
C PRO A 88 -16.73 -2.01 -15.42
N GLU A 89 -17.49 -3.10 -15.57
CA GLU A 89 -18.56 -3.11 -16.57
C GLU A 89 -19.48 -1.90 -16.38
N HIS A 90 -20.12 -1.40 -17.44
CA HIS A 90 -21.00 -0.24 -17.36
C HIS A 90 -21.99 -0.39 -16.19
N LEU A 91 -22.16 0.67 -15.38
CA LEU A 91 -22.92 0.76 -14.11
C LEU A 91 -22.18 0.33 -12.83
N TRP A 92 -21.00 -0.26 -12.92
CA TRP A 92 -20.21 -0.57 -11.72
C TRP A 92 -19.42 0.65 -11.24
N VAL A 93 -19.25 0.74 -9.91
CA VAL A 93 -18.28 1.63 -9.28
C VAL A 93 -17.19 0.83 -8.60
N ARG A 94 -15.98 1.40 -8.59
CA ARG A 94 -14.87 0.91 -7.79
C ARG A 94 -14.79 1.72 -6.50
N LEU A 95 -14.72 1.03 -5.38
CA LEU A 95 -14.51 1.57 -4.06
C LEU A 95 -13.14 1.09 -3.57
N ASN A 96 -12.21 2.00 -3.32
CA ASN A 96 -10.94 1.69 -2.68
C ASN A 96 -11.00 2.17 -1.23
N THR A 97 -10.64 1.33 -0.27
CA THR A 97 -10.63 1.70 1.16
C THR A 97 -9.31 1.32 1.82
N ASP A 98 -8.91 2.09 2.82
CA ASP A 98 -7.75 1.81 3.67
C ASP A 98 -7.99 2.29 5.11
N GLY A 99 -7.38 1.58 6.06
CA GLY A 99 -7.32 1.92 7.47
C GLY A 99 -5.92 2.33 7.91
N SER A 100 -5.79 3.48 8.57
CA SER A 100 -4.54 3.92 9.20
C SER A 100 -4.64 3.81 10.72
N TRP A 101 -3.56 3.41 11.38
CA TRP A 101 -3.47 3.37 12.84
C TRP A 101 -2.15 3.97 13.32
N LEU A 102 -2.25 5.00 14.16
CA LEU A 102 -1.14 5.68 14.81
C LEU A 102 -1.08 5.27 16.27
N SER A 103 -0.31 4.22 16.57
CA SER A 103 -0.20 3.64 17.92
C SER A 103 0.20 4.67 18.99
N GLY A 104 1.13 5.58 18.68
CA GLY A 104 1.59 6.61 19.61
C GLY A 104 0.53 7.65 20.00
N ALA A 105 -0.48 7.86 19.15
CA ALA A 105 -1.59 8.79 19.41
C ALA A 105 -2.90 8.07 19.80
N SER A 106 -2.91 6.74 19.84
CA SER A 106 -4.12 5.92 19.97
C SER A 106 -5.22 6.33 18.97
N ALA A 107 -4.80 6.71 17.77
CA ALA A 107 -5.66 7.28 16.74
C ALA A 107 -5.77 6.35 15.54
N MET A 108 -6.95 6.27 14.96
CA MET A 108 -7.23 5.56 13.72
C MET A 108 -7.78 6.54 12.68
N GLY A 109 -7.53 6.22 11.43
CA GLY A 109 -8.10 6.91 10.29
C GLY A 109 -8.73 5.92 9.34
N MET A 110 -9.87 6.31 8.80
CA MET A 110 -10.57 5.61 7.74
C MET A 110 -10.51 6.50 6.50
N GLY A 111 -10.22 5.90 5.35
CA GLY A 111 -10.19 6.64 4.10
C GLY A 111 -10.58 5.78 2.93
N GLY A 112 -11.08 6.44 1.89
CA GLY A 112 -11.40 5.75 0.66
C GLY A 112 -11.87 6.66 -0.46
N VAL A 113 -11.89 6.09 -1.66
CA VAL A 113 -12.28 6.77 -2.90
C VAL A 113 -13.26 5.90 -3.69
N ILE A 114 -14.23 6.55 -4.30
CA ILE A 114 -15.22 5.95 -5.19
C ILE A 114 -14.98 6.52 -6.58
N CYS A 115 -14.69 5.64 -7.53
CA CYS A 115 -14.55 5.96 -8.94
C CYS A 115 -15.59 5.19 -9.75
N ASP A 116 -16.09 5.78 -10.84
CA ASP A 116 -16.96 5.05 -11.75
C ASP A 116 -16.19 4.12 -12.68
N TRP A 117 -16.94 3.45 -13.55
CA TRP A 117 -16.39 2.59 -14.58
C TRP A 117 -15.39 3.28 -15.50
N ALA A 118 -15.47 4.60 -15.71
CA ALA A 118 -14.54 5.36 -16.54
C ALA A 118 -13.32 5.88 -15.75
N GLY A 119 -13.19 5.51 -14.47
CA GLY A 119 -12.12 5.99 -13.59
C GLY A 119 -12.35 7.41 -13.09
N MET A 120 -13.55 7.98 -13.31
CA MET A 120 -13.87 9.33 -12.88
C MET A 120 -14.24 9.34 -11.40
N TRP A 121 -13.75 10.34 -10.68
CA TRP A 121 -14.07 10.56 -9.27
C TRP A 121 -15.59 10.72 -9.07
N ARG A 122 -16.16 9.91 -8.20
CA ARG A 122 -17.57 10.01 -7.75
C ARG A 122 -17.69 10.42 -6.29
N GLY A 123 -16.65 10.18 -5.49
CA GLY A 123 -16.58 10.60 -4.11
C GLY A 123 -15.28 10.18 -3.46
N GLY A 124 -14.92 10.82 -2.36
CA GLY A 124 -13.87 10.33 -1.47
C GLY A 124 -14.18 10.74 -0.05
N PHE A 125 -13.69 9.98 0.91
CA PHE A 125 -13.98 10.22 2.31
C PHE A 125 -12.73 10.06 3.16
N SER A 126 -12.75 10.75 4.29
CA SER A 126 -11.78 10.56 5.35
C SER A 126 -12.41 10.84 6.70
N ARG A 127 -12.08 10.00 7.68
CA ARG A 127 -12.59 10.12 9.03
C ARG A 127 -11.56 9.71 10.05
N GLY A 128 -11.44 10.48 11.13
CA GLY A 128 -10.62 10.13 12.29
C GLY A 128 -11.45 9.53 13.42
N ALA A 129 -10.88 8.54 14.12
CA ALA A 129 -11.45 7.96 15.33
C ALA A 129 -10.36 7.72 16.39
N LEU A 130 -10.76 7.70 17.66
CA LEU A 130 -9.89 7.32 18.77
C LEU A 130 -10.12 5.86 19.15
N HIS A 131 -9.09 5.24 19.73
CA HIS A 131 -9.12 3.91 20.33
C HIS A 131 -9.48 2.78 19.37
N GLY A 132 -8.48 1.95 19.08
CA GLY A 132 -8.65 0.70 18.34
C GLY A 132 -7.30 0.17 17.86
N ASP A 133 -7.33 -0.54 16.74
CA ASP A 133 -6.15 -1.15 16.14
C ASP A 133 -6.25 -1.10 14.62
N ALA A 134 -5.16 -1.49 13.94
CA ALA A 134 -5.08 -1.47 12.49
C ALA A 134 -6.25 -2.22 11.84
N LEU A 135 -6.59 -3.43 12.30
CA LEU A 135 -7.67 -4.21 11.70
C LEU A 135 -9.04 -3.55 11.88
N ARG A 136 -9.29 -2.93 13.04
CA ARG A 136 -10.52 -2.15 13.24
C ARG A 136 -10.60 -0.95 12.31
N ALA A 137 -9.50 -0.25 12.07
CA ALA A 137 -9.46 0.88 11.12
C ALA A 137 -9.84 0.44 9.70
N GLU A 138 -9.26 -0.68 9.24
CA GLU A 138 -9.55 -1.27 7.92
C GLU A 138 -11.03 -1.65 7.78
N LEU A 139 -11.60 -2.31 8.80
CA LEU A 139 -13.01 -2.69 8.81
C LEU A 139 -13.93 -1.49 8.84
N LEU A 140 -13.61 -0.45 9.61
CA LEU A 140 -14.42 0.77 9.64
C LEU A 140 -14.35 1.52 8.31
N ALA A 141 -13.19 1.55 7.65
CA ALA A 141 -13.05 2.14 6.31
C ALA A 141 -13.92 1.40 5.28
N LEU A 142 -13.93 0.07 5.33
CA LEU A 142 -14.80 -0.76 4.51
C LEU A 142 -16.29 -0.50 4.79
N GLU A 143 -16.69 -0.46 6.07
CA GLU A 143 -18.07 -0.16 6.47
C GLU A 143 -18.55 1.20 5.93
N GLU A 144 -17.72 2.23 6.10
CA GLU A 144 -18.04 3.61 5.75
C GLU A 144 -18.07 3.78 4.22
N GLY A 145 -17.09 3.22 3.50
CA GLY A 145 -17.08 3.21 2.04
C GLY A 145 -18.31 2.53 1.43
N LEU A 146 -18.68 1.34 1.92
CA LEU A 146 -19.87 0.64 1.45
C LEU A 146 -21.16 1.41 1.76
N SER A 147 -21.22 2.06 2.92
CA SER A 147 -22.36 2.92 3.30
C SER A 147 -22.51 4.09 2.34
N PHE A 148 -21.42 4.80 2.03
CA PHE A 148 -21.42 5.87 1.02
C PHE A 148 -21.82 5.37 -0.36
N CYS A 149 -21.37 4.18 -0.77
CA CYS A 149 -21.79 3.61 -2.05
C CYS A 149 -23.31 3.36 -2.10
N TRP A 150 -23.86 2.77 -1.03
CA TRP A 150 -25.29 2.49 -0.94
C TRP A 150 -26.14 3.78 -0.96
N GLU A 151 -25.77 4.75 -0.12
CA GLU A 151 -26.43 6.06 -0.01
C GLU A 151 -26.34 6.88 -1.30
N GLY A 152 -25.22 6.77 -2.02
CA GLY A 152 -25.01 7.36 -3.34
C GLY A 152 -25.81 6.70 -4.47
N GLY A 153 -26.61 5.68 -4.17
CA GLY A 153 -27.45 4.99 -5.16
C GLY A 153 -26.70 3.97 -6.02
N PHE A 154 -25.44 3.68 -5.71
CA PHE A 154 -24.69 2.65 -6.43
C PHE A 154 -25.18 1.26 -6.00
N ARG A 155 -25.40 0.37 -6.98
CA ARG A 155 -25.94 -0.98 -6.76
C ARG A 155 -25.06 -2.09 -7.31
N LYS A 156 -23.91 -1.74 -7.88
CA LYS A 156 -22.87 -2.65 -8.37
C LYS A 156 -21.52 -2.10 -7.95
N VAL A 157 -20.87 -2.73 -6.98
CA VAL A 157 -19.66 -2.21 -6.33
C VAL A 157 -18.56 -3.26 -6.31
N ASN A 158 -17.40 -2.90 -6.86
CA ASN A 158 -16.15 -3.62 -6.63
C ASN A 158 -15.38 -2.89 -5.53
N CYS A 159 -15.23 -3.50 -4.38
CA CYS A 159 -14.54 -2.93 -3.23
C CYS A 159 -13.15 -3.54 -3.08
N ASP A 160 -12.12 -2.72 -3.22
CA ASP A 160 -10.71 -3.09 -3.10
C ASP A 160 -10.15 -2.60 -1.75
N CYS A 161 -9.58 -3.53 -0.98
CA CYS A 161 -8.83 -3.28 0.26
C CYS A 161 -7.42 -3.85 0.14
N ASP A 162 -6.43 -3.28 0.81
CA ASP A 162 -5.06 -3.84 0.91
C ASP A 162 -4.82 -4.67 2.18
N CYS A 163 -5.86 -4.86 3.01
CA CYS A 163 -5.83 -5.73 4.17
C CYS A 163 -6.45 -7.11 3.90
N LEU A 164 -5.61 -8.11 3.65
CA LEU A 164 -6.07 -9.49 3.44
C LEU A 164 -6.87 -10.03 4.64
N GLY A 165 -6.48 -9.64 5.86
CA GLY A 165 -7.21 -9.97 7.08
C GLY A 165 -8.64 -9.44 7.11
N ALA A 166 -8.90 -8.26 6.55
CA ALA A 166 -10.24 -7.71 6.41
C ALA A 166 -11.04 -8.44 5.31
N VAL A 167 -10.44 -8.65 4.13
CA VAL A 167 -11.10 -9.28 2.97
C VAL A 167 -11.54 -10.71 3.28
N THR A 168 -10.66 -11.50 3.89
CA THR A 168 -10.95 -12.90 4.25
C THR A 168 -12.12 -13.07 5.22
N LEU A 169 -12.59 -11.99 5.88
CA LEU A 169 -13.78 -12.02 6.74
C LEU A 169 -15.10 -12.13 5.97
N PHE A 170 -15.08 -11.80 4.68
CA PHE A 170 -16.26 -11.71 3.82
C PHE A 170 -16.20 -12.64 2.61
N GLN A 171 -15.11 -13.40 2.48
CA GLN A 171 -15.02 -14.50 1.51
C GLN A 171 -15.74 -15.74 2.04
N ASP A 172 -16.33 -16.50 1.13
CA ASP A 172 -17.22 -17.65 1.32
C ASP A 172 -16.71 -18.67 2.36
N ARG A 173 -17.06 -18.43 3.63
CA ARG A 173 -16.61 -19.21 4.79
C ARG A 173 -17.76 -19.42 5.76
N SER A 174 -17.72 -20.52 6.50
CA SER A 174 -18.69 -20.80 7.55
C SER A 174 -18.65 -19.72 8.63
N THR A 175 -19.78 -19.04 8.82
CA THR A 175 -19.92 -17.90 9.75
C THR A 175 -20.07 -18.33 11.21
N ASP A 176 -19.94 -19.62 11.49
CA ASP A 176 -20.23 -20.27 12.78
C ASP A 176 -19.40 -19.79 13.96
N ARG A 177 -18.34 -18.98 13.74
CA ARG A 177 -17.48 -18.48 14.81
C ARG A 177 -17.16 -16.99 14.74
N ASP A 178 -17.80 -16.23 13.85
CA ASP A 178 -17.50 -14.79 13.71
C ASP A 178 -17.82 -14.01 14.98
N TYR A 179 -18.77 -14.47 15.80
CA TYR A 179 -19.13 -13.85 17.07
C TYR A 179 -18.00 -13.84 18.12
N LEU A 180 -16.98 -14.70 17.96
CA LEU A 180 -15.80 -14.72 18.81
C LEU A 180 -14.75 -13.68 18.39
N HIS A 181 -14.91 -13.05 17.22
CA HIS A 181 -13.96 -12.07 16.74
C HIS A 181 -14.03 -10.77 17.55
N LYS A 182 -12.87 -10.23 17.92
CA LYS A 182 -12.75 -8.97 18.69
C LYS A 182 -13.55 -7.79 18.09
N HIS A 183 -13.71 -7.77 16.78
CA HIS A 183 -14.43 -6.73 16.03
C HIS A 183 -15.75 -7.22 15.41
N TYR A 184 -16.38 -8.22 16.03
CA TYR A 184 -17.65 -8.78 15.55
C TYR A 184 -18.73 -7.70 15.33
N ASP A 185 -18.73 -6.66 16.16
CA ASP A 185 -19.67 -5.53 16.02
C ASP A 185 -19.60 -4.88 14.63
N VAL A 186 -18.40 -4.62 14.12
CA VAL A 186 -18.16 -4.00 12.80
C VAL A 186 -18.43 -5.01 11.69
N ILE A 187 -17.89 -6.24 11.83
CA ILE A 187 -18.06 -7.32 10.85
C ILE A 187 -19.54 -7.58 10.58
N ARG A 188 -20.36 -7.64 11.63
CA ARG A 188 -21.80 -7.86 11.51
C ARG A 188 -22.47 -6.72 10.73
N ARG A 189 -22.11 -5.47 10.98
CA ARG A 189 -22.67 -4.31 10.25
C ARG A 189 -22.29 -4.34 8.77
N ILE A 190 -21.03 -4.65 8.46
CA ILE A 190 -20.57 -4.81 7.06
C ILE A 190 -21.35 -5.92 6.37
N LYS A 191 -21.54 -7.08 7.00
CA LYS A 191 -22.35 -8.18 6.45
C LYS A 191 -23.79 -7.76 6.18
N CYS A 192 -24.41 -7.02 7.09
CA CYS A 192 -25.75 -6.47 6.87
C CYS A 192 -25.79 -5.49 5.68
N ILE A 193 -24.75 -4.69 5.46
CA ILE A 193 -24.63 -3.80 4.31
C ILE A 193 -24.46 -4.60 3.02
N ILE A 194 -23.57 -5.59 2.99
CA ILE A 194 -23.34 -6.47 1.84
C ILE A 194 -24.62 -7.22 1.46
N ALA A 195 -25.41 -7.68 2.45
CA ALA A 195 -26.65 -8.43 2.23
C ALA A 195 -27.84 -7.60 1.74
N ARG A 196 -27.68 -6.30 1.47
CA ARG A 196 -28.73 -5.46 0.88
C ARG A 196 -29.00 -5.85 -0.59
N GLU A 197 -30.00 -5.22 -1.20
CA GLU A 197 -30.36 -5.45 -2.60
C GLU A 197 -29.40 -4.72 -3.56
N TRP A 198 -28.21 -5.31 -3.75
CA TRP A 198 -27.16 -4.86 -4.67
C TRP A 198 -26.12 -5.97 -4.88
N VAL A 199 -25.17 -5.75 -5.79
CA VAL A 199 -24.06 -6.66 -6.02
C VAL A 199 -22.76 -6.03 -5.50
N VAL A 200 -22.09 -6.72 -4.58
CA VAL A 200 -20.81 -6.28 -4.00
C VAL A 200 -19.78 -7.40 -4.10
N TYR A 201 -18.62 -7.08 -4.64
CA TYR A 201 -17.43 -7.93 -4.55
C TYR A 201 -16.39 -7.24 -3.68
N VAL A 202 -15.80 -7.96 -2.73
CA VAL A 202 -14.71 -7.46 -1.89
C VAL A 202 -13.43 -8.21 -2.26
N SER A 203 -12.43 -7.48 -2.75
CA SER A 203 -11.16 -7.99 -3.25
C SER A 203 -9.97 -7.41 -2.48
N HIS A 204 -8.89 -8.18 -2.47
CA HIS A 204 -7.61 -7.71 -1.95
C HIS A 204 -6.74 -7.17 -3.09
N ILE A 205 -6.18 -5.98 -2.92
CA ILE A 205 -5.20 -5.37 -3.83
C ILE A 205 -3.85 -5.11 -3.14
N PRO A 206 -2.74 -5.02 -3.88
CA PRO A 206 -1.47 -4.56 -3.32
C PRO A 206 -1.56 -3.13 -2.79
N ARG A 207 -0.94 -2.85 -1.64
CA ARG A 207 -0.92 -1.52 -1.02
C ARG A 207 -0.37 -0.43 -1.93
N GLU A 208 0.54 -0.77 -2.83
CA GLU A 208 1.12 0.16 -3.79
C GLU A 208 0.11 0.69 -4.81
N MET A 209 -1.02 -0.01 -4.98
CA MET A 209 -2.13 0.35 -5.87
C MET A 209 -3.31 0.99 -5.13
N ASN A 210 -3.16 1.22 -3.82
CA ASN A 210 -4.20 1.79 -2.96
C ASN A 210 -3.75 3.15 -2.38
N SER A 211 -2.97 3.92 -3.15
CA SER A 211 -2.25 5.08 -2.61
C SER A 211 -3.19 6.24 -2.25
N VAL A 212 -4.30 6.41 -2.98
CA VAL A 212 -5.33 7.41 -2.68
C VAL A 212 -5.99 7.11 -1.34
N ALA A 213 -6.54 5.90 -1.18
CA ALA A 213 -7.21 5.51 0.06
C ALA A 213 -6.24 5.60 1.25
N HIS A 214 -4.98 5.19 1.05
CA HIS A 214 -3.94 5.31 2.07
C HIS A 214 -3.65 6.75 2.50
N THR A 215 -3.62 7.67 1.54
CA THR A 215 -3.42 9.10 1.83
C THR A 215 -4.60 9.66 2.62
N LEU A 216 -5.82 9.28 2.24
CA LEU A 216 -7.05 9.70 2.92
C LEU A 216 -7.16 9.11 4.33
N ALA A 217 -6.79 7.85 4.54
CA ALA A 217 -6.82 7.21 5.85
C ALA A 217 -5.81 7.87 6.80
N ASN A 218 -4.59 8.13 6.33
CA ASN A 218 -3.59 8.86 7.11
C ASN A 218 -4.01 10.29 7.45
N TRP A 219 -4.72 10.97 6.54
CA TRP A 219 -5.28 12.29 6.82
C TRP A 219 -6.29 12.20 7.97
N GLY A 220 -7.18 11.21 7.95
CA GLY A 220 -8.18 10.99 9.00
C GLY A 220 -7.55 10.72 10.36
N ALA A 221 -6.51 9.87 10.40
CA ALA A 221 -5.78 9.55 11.64
C ALA A 221 -5.11 10.78 12.28
N ARG A 222 -4.74 11.78 11.47
CA ARG A 222 -4.13 13.04 11.92
C ARG A 222 -5.15 14.14 12.23
N ASN A 223 -6.38 14.01 11.76
CA ASN A 223 -7.45 15.02 11.89
C ASN A 223 -8.66 14.44 12.64
N ILE A 224 -8.42 14.00 13.87
CA ILE A 224 -9.44 13.39 14.74
C ILE A 224 -10.62 14.36 14.92
N GLY A 225 -11.85 13.87 14.75
CA GLY A 225 -13.06 14.68 14.84
C GLY A 225 -13.48 15.34 13.53
N SER A 226 -12.65 15.27 12.48
CA SER A 226 -13.05 15.61 11.11
C SER A 226 -13.68 14.38 10.43
N ASN A 227 -14.92 14.52 9.97
CA ASN A 227 -15.57 13.57 9.09
C ASN A 227 -15.94 14.31 7.80
N VAL A 228 -15.30 13.93 6.70
CA VAL A 228 -15.36 14.68 5.45
C VAL A 228 -15.64 13.75 4.28
N PHE A 229 -16.51 14.23 3.40
CA PHE A 229 -16.82 13.61 2.12
C PHE A 229 -16.63 14.65 1.02
N TRP A 230 -15.80 14.33 0.02
CA TRP A 230 -15.49 15.21 -1.10
C TRP A 230 -16.14 14.73 -2.38
N ARG A 231 -16.95 15.60 -3.00
CA ARG A 231 -17.59 15.36 -4.29
C ARG A 231 -16.63 15.51 -5.48
N SER A 232 -15.50 16.17 -5.26
CA SER A 232 -14.45 16.41 -6.26
C SER A 232 -13.09 16.04 -5.66
N PRO A 233 -12.11 15.59 -6.47
CA PRO A 233 -10.78 15.26 -6.00
C PRO A 233 -10.07 16.51 -5.45
N LEU A 234 -9.28 16.32 -4.39
CA LEU A 234 -8.45 17.36 -3.79
C LEU A 234 -7.06 17.40 -4.42
N ASP A 235 -6.42 18.56 -4.43
CA ASP A 235 -5.10 18.76 -5.05
C ASP A 235 -4.03 17.79 -4.53
N PHE A 236 -4.02 17.50 -3.22
CA PHE A 236 -3.05 16.57 -2.63
C PHE A 236 -3.30 15.09 -2.99
N ILE A 237 -4.46 14.78 -3.57
CA ILE A 237 -4.83 13.44 -4.03
C ILE A 237 -4.54 13.25 -5.52
N LEU A 238 -4.32 14.32 -6.30
CA LEU A 238 -4.11 14.22 -7.76
C LEU A 238 -2.90 13.35 -8.14
N LEU A 239 -1.80 13.44 -7.37
CA LEU A 239 -0.60 12.61 -7.58
C LEU A 239 -0.85 11.12 -7.27
N PRO A 240 -1.38 10.75 -6.08
CA PRO A 240 -1.86 9.39 -5.81
C PRO A 240 -2.87 8.87 -6.84
N LEU A 241 -3.85 9.70 -7.22
CA LEU A 241 -4.90 9.33 -8.18
C LEU A 241 -4.32 9.01 -9.56
N GLY A 242 -3.31 9.77 -10.00
CA GLY A 242 -2.56 9.46 -11.22
C GLY A 242 -1.79 8.14 -11.15
N ARG A 243 -1.30 7.73 -9.97
CA ARG A 243 -0.63 6.42 -9.79
C ARG A 243 -1.62 5.27 -9.82
N ASP A 244 -2.72 5.40 -9.08
CA ASP A 244 -3.75 4.36 -8.97
C ASP A 244 -4.55 4.18 -10.29
N SER A 245 -4.60 5.20 -11.16
CA SER A 245 -5.24 5.13 -12.49
C SER A 245 -4.33 4.61 -13.60
N MET A 246 -3.00 4.63 -13.42
CA MET A 246 -2.03 4.11 -14.38
C MET A 246 -1.57 2.67 -14.07
N SER A 247 -2.06 2.08 -12.99
CA SER A 247 -1.68 0.74 -12.52
C SER A 247 -2.80 -0.27 -12.64
#